data_AF-A0A9D6P580-F1
#
_entry.id   AF-A0A9D6P580-F1
#
_cell.length_a   1.000
_cell.length_b   1.000
_cell.length_c   1.000
_cell.angle_alpha   90.00
_cell.angle_beta   90.00
_cell.angle_gamma   90.00
#
_symmetry.space_group_name_H-M   'P 1'
#
loop_
_entity.id
_entity.type
_entity.pdbx_description
1 polymer ?
#
loop_
_entity_poly.entity_id
_entity_poly.type
_entity_poly.pdbx_seq_one_letter_code
_entity_poly.pdbx_strand_id
1 'polypeptide(L)'
;MSPEKREISGVLQCYNDALNAAFMGIDRARALVASMQSDGPVLRDSLGTPHFLSTFDLIARLSKARRTASNSDFIDAIPDLAQVALRDLSKYVAEEPDKYLIPAYRLACSFASLQDSGFTAIVSKVFAENFNRLMAAQELTDKDAQVVIKHVIETATPQQIRALTRAAISPDSALSRRFPRQIDSLLNLGILGNNTYERPERMSAVLDELTSEQSTRLLNAWDDSQGKRKDRSKGSEAIYFEYFSTVCRLEQLRPGITKYLIDNYGILAFARYPLDLLTEQYDTREEKDVPYTILVAARHDHNGAMLFLKDEISCFHKQAKALGIRLKICEAENLEGIIQTTNTVAYHHGQISCVLLVEHELDAGISELEWDRSIFTSSAVIGLISCFTGAENGTAQLLSLTLQDVDIHAPDYEAYLKKGGIQFDEDDGVLNIRVLFGYGEGNYITEEDILYALTSSTEGRFNIRTSSVNLYDVPTRVYRNGQLVRDYI
;
A
#
# COMPACT_ATOMS: atom_id res chain seq x y z
N MET A 1 15.78 6.61 -61.50
CA MET A 1 15.03 6.43 -60.23
C MET A 1 13.78 5.63 -60.54
N SER A 2 13.50 4.57 -59.77
CA SER A 2 12.24 3.82 -59.91
C SER A 2 11.04 4.74 -59.61
N PRO A 3 9.84 4.43 -60.13
CA PRO A 3 8.60 5.16 -59.80
C PRO A 3 8.40 5.33 -58.29
N GLU A 4 8.67 4.27 -57.51
CA GLU A 4 8.68 4.29 -56.04
C GLU A 4 9.59 5.38 -55.43
N LYS A 5 10.76 5.64 -56.03
CA LYS A 5 11.70 6.66 -55.53
C LYS A 5 11.30 8.09 -55.90
N ARG A 6 10.47 8.30 -56.92
CA ARG A 6 9.96 9.64 -57.29
C ARG A 6 8.78 10.08 -56.41
N GLU A 7 7.98 9.14 -55.92
CA GLU A 7 6.81 9.44 -55.07
C GLU A 7 7.15 9.58 -53.58
N ILE A 8 8.12 8.79 -53.07
CA ILE A 8 8.71 9.00 -51.73
C ILE A 8 9.28 10.41 -51.59
N SER A 9 9.82 10.97 -52.68
CA SER A 9 10.34 12.33 -52.71
C SER A 9 9.25 13.38 -52.57
N GLY A 10 8.01 13.13 -53.02
CA GLY A 10 6.91 14.10 -52.98
C GLY A 10 6.30 14.26 -51.59
N VAL A 11 6.09 13.15 -50.87
CA VAL A 11 5.54 13.18 -49.51
C VAL A 11 6.57 13.75 -48.51
N LEU A 12 7.84 13.34 -48.63
CA LEU A 12 8.92 13.94 -47.85
C LEU A 12 9.10 15.43 -48.17
N GLN A 13 8.83 15.85 -49.41
CA GLN A 13 8.82 17.26 -49.79
C GLN A 13 7.68 18.01 -49.12
N CYS A 14 6.44 17.52 -49.11
CA CYS A 14 5.33 18.18 -48.40
C CYS A 14 5.57 18.31 -46.88
N TYR A 15 6.17 17.31 -46.23
CA TYR A 15 6.52 17.38 -44.82
C TYR A 15 7.74 18.28 -44.54
N ASN A 16 8.76 18.28 -45.41
CA ASN A 16 9.85 19.26 -45.32
C ASN A 16 9.33 20.67 -45.59
N ASP A 17 8.38 20.84 -46.49
CA ASP A 17 7.76 22.13 -46.80
C ASP A 17 6.88 22.62 -45.64
N ALA A 18 6.21 21.72 -44.92
CA ALA A 18 5.47 22.02 -43.68
C ALA A 18 6.40 22.44 -42.53
N LEU A 19 7.51 21.75 -42.35
CA LEU A 19 8.54 22.09 -41.36
C LEU A 19 9.26 23.39 -41.73
N ASN A 20 9.66 23.55 -42.99
CA ASN A 20 10.25 24.77 -43.50
C ASN A 20 9.24 25.94 -43.42
N ALA A 21 7.96 25.70 -43.69
CA ALA A 21 6.90 26.70 -43.50
C ALA A 21 6.71 27.08 -42.03
N ALA A 22 6.76 26.13 -41.09
CA ALA A 22 6.75 26.41 -39.66
C ALA A 22 7.98 27.21 -39.20
N PHE A 23 9.14 27.00 -39.83
CA PHE A 23 10.33 27.84 -39.66
C PHE A 23 10.24 29.20 -40.39
N MET A 24 9.33 29.37 -41.36
CA MET A 24 9.18 30.56 -42.21
C MET A 24 7.93 31.43 -41.92
N GLY A 25 7.02 31.02 -41.02
CA GLY A 25 5.89 31.84 -40.57
C GLY A 25 4.58 31.07 -40.33
N ILE A 26 3.85 31.46 -39.27
CA ILE A 26 2.68 30.77 -38.71
C ILE A 26 1.48 30.64 -39.67
N ASP A 27 1.28 31.60 -40.58
CA ASP A 27 0.13 31.59 -41.48
C ASP A 27 0.17 30.44 -42.49
N ARG A 28 1.37 29.97 -42.87
CA ARG A 28 1.51 28.77 -43.72
C ARG A 28 1.28 27.48 -42.94
N ALA A 29 1.71 27.42 -41.68
CA ALA A 29 1.40 26.28 -40.81
C ALA A 29 -0.11 26.16 -40.57
N ARG A 30 -0.79 27.29 -40.30
CA ARG A 30 -2.25 27.35 -40.16
C ARG A 30 -2.98 27.00 -41.45
N ALA A 31 -2.52 27.47 -42.62
CA ALA A 31 -3.11 27.12 -43.92
C ALA A 31 -2.98 25.61 -44.24
N LEU A 32 -1.86 24.98 -43.84
CA LEU A 32 -1.66 23.55 -44.01
C LEU A 32 -2.51 22.72 -43.03
N VAL A 33 -2.63 23.16 -41.77
CA VAL A 33 -3.56 22.53 -40.81
C VAL A 33 -5.00 22.64 -41.30
N ALA A 34 -5.39 23.80 -41.81
CA ALA A 34 -6.71 24.03 -42.39
C ALA A 34 -6.97 23.13 -43.61
N SER A 35 -5.97 22.91 -44.49
CA SER A 35 -6.12 21.99 -45.62
C SER A 35 -6.19 20.53 -45.20
N MET A 36 -5.48 20.13 -44.13
CA MET A 36 -5.59 18.79 -43.53
C MET A 36 -6.95 18.57 -42.82
N GLN A 37 -7.62 19.64 -42.39
CA GLN A 37 -8.95 19.59 -41.77
C GLN A 37 -10.09 19.59 -42.80
N SER A 38 -9.92 20.23 -43.97
CA SER A 38 -10.97 20.35 -45.00
C SER A 38 -11.04 19.16 -45.95
N ASP A 39 -9.90 18.57 -46.31
CA ASP A 39 -9.83 17.39 -47.17
C ASP A 39 -9.20 16.24 -46.38
N GLY A 40 -10.02 15.47 -45.66
CA GLY A 40 -9.50 14.35 -44.86
C GLY A 40 -8.78 13.32 -45.74
N PRO A 41 -7.44 13.20 -45.70
CA PRO A 41 -6.76 12.22 -46.51
C PRO A 41 -6.48 11.01 -45.64
N VAL A 42 -7.19 9.92 -45.90
CA VAL A 42 -6.61 8.61 -45.62
C VAL A 42 -5.51 8.44 -46.67
N LEU A 43 -4.25 8.71 -46.28
CA LEU A 43 -3.08 8.54 -47.15
C LEU A 43 -2.84 7.05 -47.40
N ARG A 44 -3.46 6.52 -48.45
CA ARG A 44 -3.21 5.18 -48.97
C ARG A 44 -2.30 5.27 -50.19
N ASP A 45 -1.36 4.33 -50.32
CA ASP A 45 -0.68 4.10 -51.60
C ASP A 45 -1.68 3.58 -52.67
N SER A 46 -1.20 3.38 -53.90
CA SER A 46 -2.01 2.81 -55.00
C SER A 46 -2.48 1.36 -54.75
N LEU A 47 -2.06 0.73 -53.64
CA LEU A 47 -2.47 -0.59 -53.16
C LEU A 47 -3.41 -0.53 -51.96
N GLY A 48 -3.73 0.66 -51.44
CA GLY A 48 -4.65 0.84 -50.33
C GLY A 48 -4.00 0.88 -48.93
N THR A 49 -2.67 0.97 -48.82
CA THR A 49 -1.91 0.80 -47.57
C THR A 49 -1.54 2.14 -46.90
N PRO A 50 -1.78 2.36 -45.59
CA PRO A 50 -1.46 3.63 -44.92
C PRO A 50 0.06 3.87 -44.69
N HIS A 51 0.56 5.06 -45.04
CA HIS A 51 1.97 5.46 -44.82
C HIS A 51 2.21 6.08 -43.43
N PHE A 52 2.86 5.33 -42.53
CA PHE A 52 2.96 5.63 -41.09
C PHE A 52 4.24 6.34 -40.60
N LEU A 53 5.33 6.30 -41.37
CA LEU A 53 6.63 6.86 -40.94
C LEU A 53 6.60 8.39 -40.84
N SER A 54 5.68 9.07 -41.53
CA SER A 54 5.63 10.54 -41.59
C SER A 54 4.97 11.18 -40.37
N THR A 55 3.98 10.54 -39.74
CA THR A 55 3.30 11.09 -38.56
C THR A 55 4.19 11.03 -37.33
N PHE A 56 4.86 9.90 -37.08
CA PHE A 56 5.81 9.77 -35.97
C PHE A 56 7.06 10.63 -36.15
N ASP A 57 7.57 10.77 -37.38
CA ASP A 57 8.70 11.66 -37.67
C ASP A 57 8.30 13.14 -37.54
N LEU A 58 7.11 13.53 -38.03
CA LEU A 58 6.56 14.88 -37.80
C LEU A 58 6.46 15.17 -36.31
N ILE A 59 5.95 14.24 -35.53
CA ILE A 59 5.79 14.36 -34.08
C ILE A 59 7.14 14.47 -33.36
N ALA A 60 8.10 13.62 -33.69
CA ALA A 60 9.44 13.67 -33.12
C ALA A 60 10.10 15.00 -33.44
N ARG A 61 9.87 15.53 -34.66
CA ARG A 61 10.34 16.84 -35.10
C ARG A 61 9.60 17.99 -34.43
N LEU A 62 8.29 17.90 -34.18
CA LEU A 62 7.51 18.89 -33.42
C LEU A 62 7.95 18.93 -31.94
N SER A 63 8.16 17.77 -31.33
CA SER A 63 8.68 17.65 -29.96
C SER A 63 10.11 18.20 -29.83
N LYS A 64 10.97 17.91 -30.82
CA LYS A 64 12.33 18.47 -30.90
C LYS A 64 12.30 19.98 -31.15
N ALA A 65 11.46 20.46 -32.08
CA ALA A 65 11.29 21.88 -32.39
C ALA A 65 10.81 22.67 -31.17
N ARG A 66 9.87 22.13 -30.39
CA ARG A 66 9.41 22.72 -29.12
C ARG A 66 10.55 22.96 -28.13
N ARG A 67 11.47 22.01 -27.98
CA ARG A 67 12.60 22.13 -27.05
C ARG A 67 13.60 23.21 -27.48
N THR A 68 13.58 23.60 -28.76
CA THR A 68 14.55 24.54 -29.35
C THR A 68 13.94 25.86 -29.80
N ALA A 69 12.61 26.01 -29.78
CA ALA A 69 11.91 27.18 -30.28
C ALA A 69 11.79 28.26 -29.18
N SER A 70 12.19 29.49 -29.52
CA SER A 70 11.99 30.69 -28.69
C SER A 70 10.77 31.52 -29.13
N ASN A 71 10.06 31.09 -30.17
CA ASN A 71 8.96 31.82 -30.78
C ASN A 71 7.61 31.40 -30.16
N SER A 72 6.94 32.33 -29.48
CA SER A 72 5.64 32.14 -28.79
C SER A 72 4.57 31.58 -29.72
N ASP A 73 4.54 32.04 -30.97
CA ASP A 73 3.45 31.74 -31.88
C ASP A 73 3.50 30.29 -32.37
N PHE A 74 4.71 29.70 -32.47
CA PHE A 74 4.88 28.28 -32.77
C PHE A 74 4.45 27.41 -31.58
N ILE A 75 4.72 27.86 -30.35
CA ILE A 75 4.29 27.16 -29.14
C ILE A 75 2.75 27.07 -29.09
N ASP A 76 2.07 28.13 -29.52
CA ASP A 76 0.61 28.22 -29.55
C ASP A 76 -0.06 27.31 -30.60
N ALA A 77 0.64 26.93 -31.67
CA ALA A 77 0.12 26.05 -32.73
C ALA A 77 0.32 24.54 -32.44
N ILE A 78 1.16 24.19 -31.47
CA ILE A 78 1.47 22.80 -31.11
C ILE A 78 0.24 22.02 -30.61
N PRO A 79 -0.65 22.57 -29.76
CA PRO A 79 -1.84 21.86 -29.29
C PRO A 79 -2.76 21.40 -30.43
N ASP A 80 -3.02 22.25 -31.42
CA ASP A 80 -3.88 21.94 -32.57
C ASP A 80 -3.31 20.80 -33.42
N LEU A 81 -2.00 20.83 -33.68
CA LEU A 81 -1.30 19.76 -34.38
C LEU A 81 -1.31 18.44 -33.60
N ALA A 82 -1.13 18.51 -32.29
CA ALA A 82 -1.18 17.34 -31.41
C ALA A 82 -2.59 16.73 -31.37
N GLN A 83 -3.65 17.55 -31.37
CA GLN A 83 -5.03 17.08 -31.43
C GLN A 83 -5.33 16.34 -32.75
N VAL A 84 -4.91 16.88 -33.90
CA VAL A 84 -5.10 16.20 -35.21
C VAL A 84 -4.35 14.86 -35.23
N ALA A 85 -3.09 14.86 -34.80
CA ALA A 85 -2.28 13.65 -34.74
C ALA A 85 -2.93 12.59 -33.85
N LEU A 86 -3.37 12.95 -32.65
CA LEU A 86 -4.04 12.02 -31.74
C LEU A 86 -5.39 11.52 -32.26
N ARG A 87 -6.18 12.38 -32.92
CA ARG A 87 -7.46 11.98 -33.51
C ARG A 87 -7.25 10.87 -34.53
N ASP A 88 -6.27 11.02 -35.42
CA ASP A 88 -5.98 10.02 -36.44
C ASP A 88 -5.40 8.76 -35.80
N LEU A 89 -4.53 8.94 -34.80
CA LEU A 89 -3.92 7.83 -34.08
C LEU A 89 -4.94 7.03 -33.25
N SER A 90 -6.00 7.67 -32.74
CA SER A 90 -7.11 6.98 -32.07
C SER A 90 -7.85 6.01 -32.99
N LYS A 91 -8.01 6.36 -34.28
CA LYS A 91 -8.63 5.47 -35.28
C LYS A 91 -7.77 4.24 -35.52
N TYR A 92 -6.47 4.43 -35.62
CA TYR A 92 -5.53 3.32 -35.82
C TYR A 92 -5.39 2.42 -34.58
N VAL A 93 -5.41 2.99 -33.37
CA VAL A 93 -5.47 2.18 -32.13
C VAL A 93 -6.74 1.34 -32.08
N ALA A 94 -7.87 1.84 -32.61
CA ALA A 94 -9.10 1.05 -32.70
C ALA A 94 -9.01 -0.11 -33.71
N GLU A 95 -8.28 0.08 -34.82
CA GLU A 95 -8.12 -0.92 -35.89
C GLU A 95 -7.04 -1.98 -35.57
N GLU A 96 -5.86 -1.55 -35.12
CA GLU A 96 -4.68 -2.40 -34.87
C GLU A 96 -4.01 -2.00 -33.52
N PRO A 97 -4.66 -2.29 -32.38
CA PRO A 97 -4.20 -1.86 -31.06
C PRO A 97 -2.79 -2.33 -30.73
N ASP A 98 -2.45 -3.59 -31.05
CA ASP A 98 -1.15 -4.18 -30.71
C ASP A 98 0.03 -3.46 -31.35
N LYS A 99 -0.20 -2.80 -32.49
CA LYS A 99 0.83 -2.09 -33.25
C LYS A 99 0.93 -0.61 -32.88
N TYR A 100 -0.21 0.01 -32.53
CA TYR A 100 -0.29 1.47 -32.43
C TYR A 100 -0.45 1.99 -31.01
N LEU A 101 -0.81 1.16 -30.05
CA LEU A 101 -1.14 1.58 -28.69
C LEU A 101 0.06 2.15 -27.91
N ILE A 102 1.22 1.49 -27.93
CA ILE A 102 2.43 2.03 -27.26
C ILE A 102 2.96 3.30 -27.94
N PRO A 103 3.06 3.36 -29.28
CA PRO A 103 3.41 4.60 -29.95
C PRO A 103 2.43 5.76 -29.67
N ALA A 104 1.12 5.47 -29.61
CA ALA A 104 0.10 6.43 -29.16
C ALA A 104 0.37 6.96 -27.77
N TYR A 105 0.77 6.05 -26.89
CA TYR A 105 1.02 6.35 -25.51
C TYR A 105 2.22 7.29 -25.34
N ARG A 106 3.36 6.93 -25.91
CA ARG A 106 4.60 7.74 -25.85
C ARG A 106 4.39 9.13 -26.44
N LEU A 107 3.61 9.21 -27.51
CA LEU A 107 3.16 10.46 -28.09
C LEU A 107 2.39 11.30 -27.08
N ALA A 108 1.35 10.74 -26.47
CA ALA A 108 0.52 11.49 -25.55
C ALA A 108 1.32 11.99 -24.34
N CYS A 109 2.20 11.16 -23.78
CA CYS A 109 3.09 11.53 -22.68
C CYS A 109 4.02 12.69 -23.04
N SER A 110 4.48 12.76 -24.29
CA SER A 110 5.32 13.87 -24.78
C SER A 110 4.58 15.21 -24.79
N PHE A 111 3.24 15.17 -24.80
CA PHE A 111 2.36 16.33 -24.88
C PHE A 111 1.54 16.58 -23.60
N ALA A 112 1.50 15.65 -22.64
CA ALA A 112 0.79 15.79 -21.37
C ALA A 112 1.15 17.07 -20.59
N SER A 113 2.36 17.61 -20.79
CA SER A 113 2.79 18.91 -20.24
C SER A 113 2.03 20.14 -20.76
N LEU A 114 1.21 20.03 -21.81
CA LEU A 114 0.55 21.17 -22.45
C LEU A 114 -0.73 21.61 -21.74
N GLN A 115 -1.26 20.84 -20.78
CA GLN A 115 -2.49 21.12 -20.03
C GLN A 115 -3.70 21.54 -20.88
N ASP A 116 -3.74 21.15 -22.16
CA ASP A 116 -4.88 21.40 -23.03
C ASP A 116 -6.02 20.42 -22.71
N SER A 117 -7.22 20.95 -22.46
CA SER A 117 -8.37 20.16 -22.00
C SER A 117 -8.91 19.22 -23.08
N GLY A 118 -8.88 19.63 -24.35
CA GLY A 118 -9.30 18.81 -25.49
C GLY A 118 -8.34 17.65 -25.74
N PHE A 119 -7.03 17.92 -25.69
CA PHE A 119 -5.98 16.93 -25.76
C PHE A 119 -6.11 15.88 -24.64
N THR A 120 -6.28 16.36 -23.40
CA THR A 120 -6.43 15.51 -22.22
C THR A 120 -7.61 14.56 -22.38
N ALA A 121 -8.77 15.03 -22.86
CA ALA A 121 -9.95 14.18 -23.03
C ALA A 121 -9.75 13.04 -24.05
N ILE A 122 -9.10 13.31 -25.18
CA ILE A 122 -8.85 12.29 -26.23
C ILE A 122 -7.89 11.22 -25.71
N VAL A 123 -6.78 11.65 -25.10
CA VAL A 123 -5.77 10.76 -24.52
C VAL A 123 -6.38 9.86 -23.46
N SER A 124 -7.18 10.44 -22.58
CA SER A 124 -7.83 9.74 -21.46
C SER A 124 -8.80 8.67 -21.96
N LYS A 125 -9.59 9.00 -22.99
CA LYS A 125 -10.50 8.03 -23.60
C LYS A 125 -9.75 6.86 -24.23
N VAL A 126 -8.75 7.14 -25.06
CA VAL A 126 -7.96 6.10 -25.75
C VAL A 126 -7.26 5.18 -24.74
N PHE A 127 -6.71 5.75 -23.66
CA PHE A 127 -6.04 4.97 -22.62
C PHE A 127 -6.99 4.19 -21.74
N ALA A 128 -8.12 4.77 -21.32
CA ALA A 128 -9.11 4.04 -20.54
C ALA A 128 -9.66 2.83 -21.32
N GLU A 129 -9.92 2.99 -22.62
CA GLU A 129 -10.43 1.91 -23.48
C GLU A 129 -9.39 0.81 -23.76
N ASN A 130 -8.09 1.12 -23.64
CA ASN A 130 -7.01 0.19 -23.98
C ASN A 130 -6.07 -0.15 -22.81
N PHE A 131 -6.45 0.20 -21.57
CA PHE A 131 -5.57 0.10 -20.40
C PHE A 131 -5.02 -1.31 -20.17
N ASN A 132 -5.87 -2.33 -20.24
CA ASN A 132 -5.44 -3.72 -20.02
C ASN A 132 -4.38 -4.15 -21.06
N ARG A 133 -4.53 -3.68 -22.31
CA ARG A 133 -3.57 -3.94 -23.39
C ARG A 133 -2.26 -3.18 -23.18
N LEU A 134 -2.35 -1.91 -22.75
CA LEU A 134 -1.17 -1.09 -22.38
C LEU A 134 -0.36 -1.77 -21.27
N MET A 135 -1.04 -2.21 -20.20
CA MET A 135 -0.38 -2.77 -19.02
C MET A 135 0.14 -4.20 -19.24
N ALA A 136 -0.43 -4.93 -20.21
CA ALA A 136 0.08 -6.22 -20.65
C ALA A 136 1.28 -6.11 -21.61
N ALA A 137 1.51 -4.95 -22.23
CA ALA A 137 2.56 -4.79 -23.23
C ALA A 137 3.96 -4.84 -22.60
N GLN A 138 4.80 -5.75 -23.09
CA GLN A 138 6.15 -5.99 -22.52
C GLN A 138 7.07 -4.77 -22.61
N GLU A 139 6.85 -3.91 -23.61
CA GLU A 139 7.70 -2.72 -23.86
C GLU A 139 7.41 -1.53 -22.94
N LEU A 140 6.40 -1.63 -22.06
CA LEU A 140 6.07 -0.60 -21.09
C LEU A 140 7.04 -0.67 -19.89
N THR A 141 7.74 0.42 -19.59
CA THR A 141 8.60 0.51 -18.39
C THR A 141 7.77 0.82 -17.14
N ASP A 142 8.33 0.61 -15.94
CA ASP A 142 7.67 0.97 -14.67
C ASP A 142 7.31 2.46 -14.60
N LYS A 143 8.17 3.30 -15.18
CA LYS A 143 7.93 4.75 -15.27
C LYS A 143 6.77 5.08 -16.19
N ASP A 144 6.68 4.38 -17.33
CA ASP A 144 5.54 4.51 -18.24
C ASP A 144 4.25 4.04 -17.53
N ALA A 145 4.28 2.90 -16.86
CA ALA A 145 3.14 2.38 -16.09
C ALA A 145 2.65 3.39 -15.04
N GLN A 146 3.57 4.01 -14.28
CA GLN A 146 3.21 5.04 -13.30
C GLN A 146 2.55 6.26 -13.96
N VAL A 147 3.05 6.70 -15.11
CA VAL A 147 2.47 7.84 -15.84
C VAL A 147 1.11 7.48 -16.45
N VAL A 148 0.93 6.26 -17.02
CA VAL A 148 -0.37 5.77 -17.49
C VAL A 148 -1.37 5.81 -16.34
N ILE A 149 -1.00 5.17 -15.22
CA ILE A 149 -1.88 5.02 -14.07
C ILE A 149 -2.25 6.38 -13.53
N LYS A 150 -1.28 7.26 -13.27
CA LYS A 150 -1.53 8.64 -12.82
C LYS A 150 -2.47 9.39 -13.76
N HIS A 151 -2.24 9.33 -15.07
CA HIS A 151 -3.07 10.06 -16.02
C HIS A 151 -4.49 9.51 -16.07
N VAL A 152 -4.64 8.18 -16.15
CA VAL A 152 -5.93 7.51 -16.13
C VAL A 152 -6.69 7.81 -14.84
N ILE A 153 -6.01 7.90 -13.70
CA ILE A 153 -6.60 8.33 -12.43
C ILE A 153 -7.14 9.75 -12.52
N GLU A 154 -6.35 10.68 -13.07
CA GLU A 154 -6.69 12.11 -13.13
C GLU A 154 -7.86 12.39 -14.07
N THR A 155 -8.17 11.48 -14.99
CA THR A 155 -9.05 11.78 -16.12
C THR A 155 -10.15 10.75 -16.40
N ALA A 156 -10.05 9.54 -15.86
CA ALA A 156 -11.07 8.51 -16.06
C ALA A 156 -12.32 8.79 -15.22
N THR A 157 -13.47 8.40 -15.77
CA THR A 157 -14.73 8.39 -15.01
C THR A 157 -14.66 7.36 -13.87
N PRO A 158 -15.42 7.53 -12.78
CA PRO A 158 -15.47 6.55 -11.69
C PRO A 158 -15.79 5.12 -12.16
N GLN A 159 -16.66 4.97 -13.17
CA GLN A 159 -17.00 3.67 -13.76
C GLN A 159 -15.81 3.03 -14.48
N GLN A 160 -15.01 3.83 -15.18
CA GLN A 160 -13.76 3.36 -15.80
C GLN A 160 -12.77 2.96 -14.71
N ILE A 161 -12.52 3.79 -13.69
CA ILE A 161 -11.63 3.43 -12.57
C ILE A 161 -12.06 2.10 -11.94
N ARG A 162 -13.37 1.89 -11.68
CA ARG A 162 -13.88 0.61 -11.17
C ARG A 162 -13.57 -0.59 -12.07
N ALA A 163 -13.76 -0.44 -13.39
CA ALA A 163 -13.46 -1.50 -14.34
C ALA A 163 -11.97 -1.83 -14.35
N LEU A 164 -11.12 -0.81 -14.24
CA LEU A 164 -9.66 -0.94 -14.18
C LEU A 164 -9.20 -1.61 -12.88
N THR A 165 -9.74 -1.19 -11.74
CA THR A 165 -9.43 -1.79 -10.43
C THR A 165 -9.83 -3.27 -10.40
N ARG A 166 -11.02 -3.64 -10.91
CA ARG A 166 -11.43 -5.05 -11.02
C ARG A 166 -10.50 -5.87 -11.92
N ALA A 167 -10.10 -5.30 -13.07
CA ALA A 167 -9.17 -5.96 -13.97
C ALA A 167 -7.77 -6.12 -13.35
N ALA A 168 -7.34 -5.16 -12.53
CA ALA A 168 -6.07 -5.19 -11.82
C ALA A 168 -6.04 -6.23 -10.68
N ILE A 169 -7.12 -6.35 -9.89
CA ILE A 169 -7.22 -7.29 -8.75
C ILE A 169 -7.21 -8.77 -9.19
N SER A 170 -7.59 -9.07 -10.43
CA SER A 170 -7.57 -10.45 -10.91
C SER A 170 -6.18 -11.07 -10.70
N PRO A 171 -6.06 -12.25 -10.04
CA PRO A 171 -4.77 -12.91 -9.79
C PRO A 171 -3.96 -13.16 -11.07
N ASP A 172 -4.65 -13.31 -12.20
CA ASP A 172 -4.05 -13.55 -13.50
C ASP A 172 -3.63 -12.26 -14.23
N SER A 173 -3.93 -11.09 -13.68
CA SER A 173 -3.65 -9.82 -14.35
C SER A 173 -2.14 -9.61 -14.48
N ALA A 174 -1.70 -9.22 -15.68
CA ALA A 174 -0.31 -8.82 -15.91
C ALA A 174 0.09 -7.64 -15.01
N LEU A 175 -0.90 -6.85 -14.58
CA LEU A 175 -0.75 -5.68 -13.73
C LEU A 175 -0.40 -6.05 -12.29
N SER A 176 -1.04 -7.08 -11.73
CA SER A 176 -0.75 -7.57 -10.38
C SER A 176 0.63 -8.18 -10.30
N ARG A 177 1.05 -8.86 -11.36
CA ARG A 177 2.38 -9.48 -11.45
C ARG A 177 3.50 -8.46 -11.69
N ARG A 178 3.29 -7.45 -12.54
CA ARG A 178 4.35 -6.49 -12.91
C ARG A 178 4.40 -5.23 -12.05
N PHE A 179 3.27 -4.78 -11.50
CA PHE A 179 3.15 -3.46 -10.86
C PHE A 179 2.35 -3.49 -9.55
N PRO A 180 2.73 -4.32 -8.56
CA PRO A 180 1.96 -4.49 -7.31
C PRO A 180 1.78 -3.18 -6.53
N ARG A 181 2.81 -2.32 -6.46
CA ARG A 181 2.72 -1.03 -5.76
C ARG A 181 1.73 -0.05 -6.41
N GLN A 182 1.59 -0.11 -7.73
CA GLN A 182 0.68 0.73 -8.48
C GLN A 182 -0.75 0.19 -8.43
N ILE A 183 -0.94 -1.12 -8.20
CA ILE A 183 -2.25 -1.67 -7.85
C ILE A 183 -2.76 -1.08 -6.55
N ASP A 184 -1.93 -0.95 -5.52
CA ASP A 184 -2.39 -0.32 -4.27
C ASP A 184 -2.84 1.12 -4.51
N SER A 185 -2.17 1.86 -5.41
CA SER A 185 -2.62 3.19 -5.83
C SER A 185 -3.97 3.15 -6.55
N LEU A 186 -4.17 2.23 -7.50
CA LEU A 186 -5.44 2.04 -8.22
C LEU A 186 -6.57 1.46 -7.35
N LEU A 187 -6.25 0.67 -6.34
CA LEU A 187 -7.19 0.16 -5.35
C LEU A 187 -7.66 1.28 -4.46
N ASN A 188 -6.71 2.05 -3.93
CA ASN A 188 -7.02 3.26 -3.19
C ASN A 188 -7.89 4.17 -4.05
N LEU A 189 -7.61 4.33 -5.34
CA LEU A 189 -8.36 5.24 -6.22
C LEU A 189 -9.67 4.69 -6.78
N GLY A 190 -9.81 3.39 -6.98
CA GLY A 190 -11.08 2.75 -7.35
C GLY A 190 -12.05 2.55 -6.19
N ILE A 191 -11.53 2.55 -4.96
CA ILE A 191 -12.30 2.79 -3.75
C ILE A 191 -12.67 4.29 -3.67
N LEU A 192 -11.78 5.21 -4.08
CA LEU A 192 -12.01 6.66 -4.22
C LEU A 192 -12.69 7.07 -5.55
N GLY A 193 -13.75 6.40 -6.01
CA GLY A 193 -14.56 7.01 -7.08
C GLY A 193 -14.76 8.50 -6.75
N ASN A 194 -14.42 9.43 -7.66
CA ASN A 194 -14.31 10.89 -7.43
C ASN A 194 -15.58 11.56 -6.85
N ASN A 195 -16.62 10.79 -6.55
CA ASN A 195 -17.73 11.19 -5.72
C ASN A 195 -17.53 10.73 -4.27
N THR A 196 -17.39 11.71 -3.40
CA THR A 196 -17.65 11.62 -1.95
C THR A 196 -18.98 10.95 -1.61
N TYR A 197 -19.91 10.83 -2.57
CA TYR A 197 -21.25 10.25 -2.43
C TYR A 197 -21.37 8.72 -2.50
N GLU A 198 -20.37 7.96 -2.98
CA GLU A 198 -20.44 6.49 -2.94
C GLU A 198 -19.79 5.88 -1.69
N ARG A 199 -19.05 6.69 -0.91
CA ARG A 199 -18.50 6.29 0.40
C ARG A 199 -19.61 5.88 1.38
N PRO A 200 -20.74 6.62 1.50
CA PRO A 200 -21.81 6.27 2.43
C PRO A 200 -22.54 4.99 2.08
N GLU A 201 -22.76 4.66 0.80
CA GLU A 201 -23.54 3.46 0.43
C GLU A 201 -22.77 2.16 0.69
N ARG A 202 -21.47 2.14 0.40
CA ARG A 202 -20.62 0.98 0.72
C ARG A 202 -20.31 0.88 2.20
N MET A 203 -20.08 2.03 2.84
CA MET A 203 -19.98 2.08 4.30
C MET A 203 -21.29 1.59 4.92
N SER A 204 -22.45 2.05 4.43
CA SER A 204 -23.76 1.57 4.87
C SER A 204 -23.83 0.07 4.71
N ALA A 205 -23.55 -0.50 3.54
CA ALA A 205 -23.64 -1.96 3.37
C ALA A 205 -22.79 -2.77 4.36
N VAL A 206 -21.58 -2.30 4.70
CA VAL A 206 -20.74 -2.96 5.72
C VAL A 206 -21.23 -2.67 7.14
N LEU A 207 -21.59 -1.43 7.44
CA LEU A 207 -22.12 -1.01 8.74
C LEU A 207 -23.53 -1.55 9.01
N ASP A 208 -24.29 -1.91 7.97
CA ASP A 208 -25.64 -2.46 8.04
C ASP A 208 -25.60 -3.91 8.56
N GLU A 209 -24.45 -4.60 8.40
CA GLU A 209 -24.19 -5.89 9.04
C GLU A 209 -23.70 -5.74 10.49
N LEU A 210 -23.24 -4.55 10.89
CA LEU A 210 -22.85 -4.22 12.26
C LEU A 210 -24.04 -3.67 13.05
N THR A 211 -24.05 -3.90 14.35
CA THR A 211 -25.01 -3.20 15.21
C THR A 211 -24.67 -1.71 15.30
N SER A 212 -25.64 -0.87 15.65
CA SER A 212 -25.40 0.57 15.88
C SER A 212 -24.31 0.81 16.95
N GLU A 213 -24.26 -0.05 17.97
CA GLU A 213 -23.23 -0.05 18.99
C GLU A 213 -21.84 -0.36 18.41
N GLN A 214 -21.72 -1.40 17.57
CA GLN A 214 -20.46 -1.78 16.93
C GLN A 214 -19.93 -0.69 15.99
N SER A 215 -20.82 -0.12 15.17
CA SER A 215 -20.48 0.99 14.29
C SER A 215 -19.98 2.20 15.09
N THR A 216 -20.61 2.52 16.22
CA THR A 216 -20.18 3.61 17.11
C THR A 216 -18.82 3.33 17.72
N ARG A 217 -18.60 2.10 18.24
CA ARG A 217 -17.31 1.67 18.82
C ARG A 217 -16.18 1.75 17.79
N LEU A 218 -16.45 1.32 16.56
CA LEU A 218 -15.49 1.35 15.46
C LEU A 218 -15.11 2.78 15.08
N LEU A 219 -16.08 3.69 14.93
CA LEU A 219 -15.79 5.10 14.65
C LEU A 219 -15.01 5.77 15.78
N ASN A 220 -15.35 5.50 17.04
CA ASN A 220 -14.64 6.04 18.20
C ASN A 220 -13.17 5.56 18.24
N ALA A 221 -12.92 4.27 17.99
CA ALA A 221 -11.56 3.73 17.94
C ALA A 221 -10.73 4.38 16.81
N TRP A 222 -11.35 4.72 15.68
CA TRP A 222 -10.69 5.42 14.58
C TRP A 222 -10.39 6.88 14.92
N ASP A 223 -11.30 7.56 15.62
CA ASP A 223 -11.09 8.92 16.14
C ASP A 223 -9.93 8.97 17.14
N ASP A 224 -9.87 8.00 18.06
CA ASP A 224 -8.82 7.94 19.07
C ASP A 224 -7.43 7.75 18.43
N SER A 225 -7.38 6.98 17.34
CA SER A 225 -6.14 6.70 16.57
C SER A 225 -5.55 7.93 15.86
N GLN A 226 -6.29 9.03 15.75
CA GLN A 226 -5.83 10.26 15.07
C GLN A 226 -4.79 11.04 15.89
N GLY A 227 -4.83 10.80 17.20
CA GLY A 227 -4.13 11.57 18.21
C GLY A 227 -4.43 13.08 18.24
N LYS A 228 -3.84 13.77 19.22
CA LYS A 228 -3.96 15.23 19.39
C LYS A 228 -3.10 16.00 18.37
N ARG A 229 -3.07 15.60 17.10
CA ARG A 229 -2.33 16.35 16.06
C ARG A 229 -2.94 17.74 15.93
N LYS A 230 -2.10 18.77 16.13
CA LYS A 230 -2.50 20.20 16.09
C LYS A 230 -3.06 20.64 14.72
N ASP A 231 -2.81 19.85 13.67
CA ASP A 231 -3.39 20.04 12.35
C ASP A 231 -4.31 18.87 11.98
N ARG A 232 -5.50 18.82 12.62
CA ARG A 232 -6.52 17.79 12.40
C ARG A 232 -7.07 17.78 10.97
N SER A 233 -6.90 18.87 10.21
CA SER A 233 -7.63 19.10 8.96
C SER A 233 -7.15 18.25 7.78
N LYS A 234 -5.86 17.86 7.75
CA LYS A 234 -5.30 17.11 6.61
C LYS A 234 -4.89 15.67 6.93
N GLY A 235 -4.58 15.37 8.19
CA GLY A 235 -4.17 14.01 8.58
C GLY A 235 -5.33 13.06 8.82
N SER A 236 -6.49 13.59 9.23
CA SER A 236 -7.60 12.75 9.70
C SER A 236 -8.27 11.96 8.59
N GLU A 237 -8.55 12.61 7.46
CA GLU A 237 -9.19 11.96 6.31
C GLU A 237 -8.37 10.77 5.78
N ALA A 238 -7.04 10.87 5.79
CA ALA A 238 -6.16 9.81 5.30
C ALA A 238 -6.23 8.55 6.20
N ILE A 239 -6.22 8.73 7.52
CA ILE A 239 -6.30 7.61 8.47
C ILE A 239 -7.69 6.95 8.40
N TYR A 240 -8.76 7.74 8.41
CA TYR A 240 -10.13 7.23 8.20
C TYR A 240 -10.27 6.45 6.91
N PHE A 241 -9.66 6.96 5.84
CA PHE A 241 -9.62 6.29 4.56
C PHE A 241 -8.87 4.95 4.62
N GLU A 242 -7.73 4.89 5.32
CA GLU A 242 -6.97 3.65 5.47
C GLU A 242 -7.77 2.59 6.22
N TYR A 243 -8.40 2.94 7.33
CA TYR A 243 -9.29 2.05 8.07
C TYR A 243 -10.46 1.55 7.21
N PHE A 244 -11.16 2.47 6.53
CA PHE A 244 -12.28 2.11 5.68
C PHE A 244 -11.87 1.22 4.51
N SER A 245 -10.76 1.54 3.83
CA SER A 245 -10.25 0.74 2.72
C SER A 245 -9.86 -0.67 3.17
N THR A 246 -9.30 -0.81 4.38
CA THR A 246 -8.95 -2.11 4.97
C THR A 246 -10.21 -2.94 5.25
N VAL A 247 -11.24 -2.35 5.86
CA VAL A 247 -12.54 -2.98 6.08
C VAL A 247 -13.16 -3.46 4.76
N CYS A 248 -13.19 -2.60 3.73
CA CYS A 248 -13.72 -2.97 2.42
C CYS A 248 -12.93 -4.13 1.78
N ARG A 249 -11.59 -4.13 1.91
CA ARG A 249 -10.74 -5.21 1.36
C ARG A 249 -10.99 -6.53 2.09
N LEU A 250 -11.12 -6.49 3.41
CA LEU A 250 -11.47 -7.67 4.22
C LEU A 250 -12.81 -8.26 3.78
N GLU A 251 -13.86 -7.45 3.68
CA GLU A 251 -15.20 -7.91 3.26
C GLU A 251 -15.23 -8.44 1.81
N GLN A 252 -14.40 -7.88 0.92
CA GLN A 252 -14.24 -8.42 -0.43
C GLN A 252 -13.55 -9.79 -0.44
N LEU A 253 -12.61 -10.04 0.46
CA LEU A 253 -11.90 -11.31 0.55
C LEU A 253 -12.75 -12.40 1.22
N ARG A 254 -13.48 -12.04 2.28
CA ARG A 254 -14.30 -12.95 3.10
C ARG A 254 -15.51 -12.18 3.65
N PRO A 255 -16.70 -12.27 3.04
CA PRO A 255 -17.88 -11.59 3.55
C PRO A 255 -18.20 -11.97 5.01
N GLY A 256 -18.45 -10.99 5.86
CA GLY A 256 -18.73 -11.12 7.29
C GLY A 256 -17.48 -11.25 8.18
N ILE A 257 -16.27 -11.18 7.62
CA ILE A 257 -15.02 -11.28 8.39
C ILE A 257 -14.88 -10.14 9.41
N THR A 258 -15.26 -8.91 9.07
CA THR A 258 -15.05 -7.76 9.95
C THR A 258 -15.92 -7.89 11.18
N LYS A 259 -17.20 -8.25 11.00
CA LYS A 259 -18.12 -8.56 12.09
C LYS A 259 -17.56 -9.68 12.98
N TYR A 260 -17.08 -10.77 12.38
CA TYR A 260 -16.52 -11.88 13.13
C TYR A 260 -15.30 -11.46 13.97
N LEU A 261 -14.38 -10.69 13.39
CA LEU A 261 -13.18 -10.21 14.08
C LEU A 261 -13.51 -9.22 15.21
N ILE A 262 -14.54 -8.39 15.05
CA ILE A 262 -15.05 -7.52 16.11
C ILE A 262 -15.64 -8.36 17.25
N ASP A 263 -16.52 -9.31 16.92
CA ASP A 263 -17.26 -10.10 17.91
C ASP A 263 -16.33 -10.99 18.75
N ASN A 264 -15.33 -11.61 18.12
CA ASN A 264 -14.54 -12.67 18.75
C ASN A 264 -13.16 -12.21 19.24
N TYR A 265 -12.62 -11.13 18.67
CA TYR A 265 -11.28 -10.64 19.00
C TYR A 265 -11.25 -9.15 19.37
N GLY A 266 -12.40 -8.47 19.33
CA GLY A 266 -12.52 -7.06 19.70
C GLY A 266 -11.82 -6.09 18.74
N ILE A 267 -11.36 -6.55 17.57
CA ILE A 267 -10.57 -5.75 16.63
C ILE A 267 -11.46 -4.71 15.96
N LEU A 268 -11.18 -3.43 16.23
CA LEU A 268 -11.87 -2.28 15.61
C LEU A 268 -10.93 -1.50 14.69
N ALA A 269 -9.63 -1.49 15.00
CA ALA A 269 -8.63 -0.75 14.25
C ALA A 269 -7.90 -1.63 13.22
N PHE A 270 -8.66 -2.21 12.27
CA PHE A 270 -8.14 -3.15 11.26
C PHE A 270 -6.89 -2.69 10.48
N ALA A 271 -6.76 -1.40 10.17
CA ALA A 271 -5.63 -0.89 9.39
C ALA A 271 -4.27 -1.04 10.09
N ARG A 272 -4.25 -1.24 11.41
CA ARG A 272 -3.02 -1.46 12.19
C ARG A 272 -2.36 -2.81 11.90
N TYR A 273 -3.10 -3.75 11.30
CA TYR A 273 -2.63 -5.12 11.12
C TYR A 273 -2.50 -5.48 9.63
N PRO A 274 -1.60 -6.41 9.28
CA PRO A 274 -1.50 -6.97 7.94
C PRO A 274 -2.82 -7.66 7.51
N LEU A 275 -3.23 -7.42 6.26
CA LEU A 275 -4.49 -7.94 5.72
C LEU A 275 -4.50 -9.48 5.65
N ASP A 276 -3.35 -10.06 5.29
CA ASP A 276 -3.15 -11.51 5.21
C ASP A 276 -3.22 -12.17 6.58
N LEU A 277 -2.65 -11.55 7.63
CA LEU A 277 -2.77 -12.01 9.00
C LEU A 277 -4.24 -12.06 9.46
N LEU A 278 -4.99 -10.97 9.26
CA LEU A 278 -6.41 -10.92 9.64
C LEU A 278 -7.25 -11.95 8.88
N THR A 279 -6.97 -12.14 7.59
CA THR A 279 -7.65 -13.13 6.75
C THR A 279 -7.31 -14.56 7.22
N GLU A 280 -6.03 -14.85 7.50
CA GLU A 280 -5.59 -16.15 8.01
C GLU A 280 -6.22 -16.45 9.37
N GLN A 281 -6.30 -15.46 10.28
CA GLN A 281 -6.93 -15.61 11.58
C GLN A 281 -8.39 -16.04 11.47
N TYR A 282 -9.14 -15.44 10.54
CA TYR A 282 -10.53 -15.81 10.24
C TYR A 282 -10.65 -17.19 9.59
N ASP A 283 -9.79 -17.50 8.62
CA ASP A 283 -9.82 -18.77 7.90
C ASP A 283 -9.48 -19.96 8.82
N THR A 284 -8.61 -19.74 9.81
CA THR A 284 -8.14 -20.74 10.78
C THR A 284 -8.91 -20.72 12.11
N ARG A 285 -10.10 -20.13 12.14
CA ARG A 285 -10.85 -19.88 13.38
C ARG A 285 -11.37 -21.13 14.09
N GLU A 286 -11.53 -22.25 13.38
CA GLU A 286 -12.07 -23.51 13.92
C GLU A 286 -10.97 -24.48 14.36
N GLU A 287 -9.71 -24.12 14.14
CA GLU A 287 -8.57 -24.99 14.38
C GLU A 287 -8.01 -24.78 15.80
N LYS A 288 -7.97 -25.86 16.58
CA LYS A 288 -7.62 -25.85 18.02
C LYS A 288 -6.29 -26.53 18.35
N ASP A 289 -5.77 -27.35 17.45
CA ASP A 289 -4.60 -28.20 17.73
C ASP A 289 -3.28 -27.57 17.25
N VAL A 290 -3.33 -26.32 16.77
CA VAL A 290 -2.14 -25.62 16.26
C VAL A 290 -1.65 -24.64 17.33
N PRO A 291 -0.37 -24.72 17.74
CA PRO A 291 0.22 -23.76 18.67
C PRO A 291 0.05 -22.34 18.18
N TYR A 292 -0.22 -21.42 19.10
CA TYR A 292 -0.45 -20.03 18.74
C TYR A 292 0.05 -19.06 19.81
N THR A 293 0.36 -17.87 19.31
CA THR A 293 0.69 -16.67 20.06
C THR A 293 -0.45 -15.68 19.91
N ILE A 294 -0.83 -15.02 21.01
CA ILE A 294 -1.77 -13.91 20.99
C ILE A 294 -0.97 -12.61 21.05
N LEU A 295 -1.29 -11.65 20.20
CA LEU A 295 -0.90 -10.25 20.36
C LEU A 295 -2.15 -9.47 20.77
N VAL A 296 -2.16 -8.96 22.00
CA VAL A 296 -3.21 -8.09 22.52
C VAL A 296 -2.71 -6.66 22.45
N ALA A 297 -3.32 -5.86 21.58
CA ALA A 297 -3.02 -4.44 21.44
C ALA A 297 -4.03 -3.58 22.20
N ALA A 298 -3.59 -2.44 22.71
CA ALA A 298 -4.50 -1.45 23.26
C ALA A 298 -5.40 -0.87 22.16
N ARG A 299 -6.70 -0.79 22.45
CA ARG A 299 -7.69 -0.19 21.53
C ARG A 299 -7.40 1.29 21.34
N HIS A 300 -7.10 1.99 22.44
CA HIS A 300 -6.80 3.42 22.42
C HIS A 300 -5.35 3.68 21.98
N ASP A 301 -5.19 4.39 20.87
CA ASP A 301 -3.89 4.78 20.32
C ASP A 301 -3.81 6.30 20.15
N HIS A 302 -3.74 7.01 21.28
CA HIS A 302 -3.86 8.47 21.37
C HIS A 302 -2.81 9.26 20.57
N ASN A 303 -1.81 8.60 19.99
CA ASN A 303 -0.77 9.24 19.18
C ASN A 303 -0.57 8.57 17.80
N GLY A 304 -1.37 7.53 17.48
CA GLY A 304 -1.27 6.76 16.24
C GLY A 304 -0.01 5.92 16.13
N ALA A 305 0.70 5.62 17.23
CA ALA A 305 1.97 4.88 17.16
C ALA A 305 1.78 3.44 16.69
N MET A 306 0.65 2.82 17.04
CA MET A 306 0.40 1.40 16.73
C MET A 306 0.17 1.18 15.24
N LEU A 307 -0.29 2.20 14.51
CA LEU A 307 -0.38 2.12 13.05
C LEU A 307 1.00 1.89 12.40
N PHE A 308 2.07 2.39 13.02
CA PHE A 308 3.43 2.19 12.52
C PHE A 308 4.00 0.81 12.82
N LEU A 309 3.40 0.03 13.73
CA LEU A 309 3.84 -1.33 14.06
C LEU A 309 3.42 -2.38 13.03
N LYS A 310 2.67 -1.98 11.99
CA LYS A 310 2.09 -2.90 11.02
C LYS A 310 3.15 -3.74 10.30
N ASP A 311 4.28 -3.14 9.96
CA ASP A 311 5.37 -3.82 9.24
C ASP A 311 6.11 -4.78 10.17
N GLU A 312 6.32 -4.40 11.43
CA GLU A 312 6.90 -5.24 12.48
C GLU A 312 5.99 -6.44 12.79
N ILE A 313 4.67 -6.22 12.90
CA ILE A 313 3.67 -7.27 13.07
C ILE A 313 3.66 -8.19 11.84
N SER A 314 3.82 -7.67 10.63
CA SER A 314 3.96 -8.48 9.42
C SER A 314 5.20 -9.37 9.46
N CYS A 315 6.34 -8.81 9.87
CA CYS A 315 7.58 -9.58 10.03
C CYS A 315 7.43 -10.66 11.09
N PHE A 316 6.83 -10.32 12.23
CA PHE A 316 6.59 -11.27 13.32
C PHE A 316 5.63 -12.38 12.91
N HIS A 317 4.55 -12.07 12.19
CA HIS A 317 3.63 -13.06 11.62
C HIS A 317 4.33 -14.06 10.70
N LYS A 318 5.19 -13.57 9.80
CA LYS A 318 5.98 -14.43 8.90
C LYS A 318 6.91 -15.37 9.67
N GLN A 319 7.57 -14.87 10.73
CA GLN A 319 8.41 -15.69 11.60
C GLN A 319 7.60 -16.75 12.35
N ALA A 320 6.48 -16.35 12.98
CA ALA A 320 5.57 -17.27 13.66
C ALA A 320 5.17 -18.42 12.72
N LYS A 321 4.73 -18.06 11.51
CA LYS A 321 4.28 -18.99 10.49
C LYS A 321 5.37 -19.94 10.03
N ALA A 322 6.61 -19.47 9.89
CA ALA A 322 7.75 -20.31 9.55
C ALA A 322 8.05 -21.36 10.63
N LEU A 323 7.73 -21.07 11.89
CA LEU A 323 7.84 -21.99 13.02
C LEU A 323 6.60 -22.88 13.22
N GLY A 324 5.60 -22.78 12.34
CA GLY A 324 4.33 -23.49 12.48
C GLY A 324 3.44 -22.95 13.61
N ILE A 325 3.72 -21.74 14.09
CA ILE A 325 2.97 -21.06 15.15
C ILE A 325 2.05 -20.03 14.52
N ARG A 326 0.79 -20.02 14.95
CA ARG A 326 -0.17 -19.01 14.50
C ARG A 326 -0.07 -17.74 15.32
N LEU A 327 -0.29 -16.61 14.67
CA LEU A 327 -0.48 -15.34 15.36
C LEU A 327 -1.97 -15.00 15.37
N LYS A 328 -2.50 -14.69 16.55
CA LYS A 328 -3.87 -14.19 16.75
C LYS A 328 -3.80 -12.77 17.32
N ILE A 329 -4.43 -11.81 16.64
CA ILE A 329 -4.52 -10.42 17.07
C ILE A 329 -5.81 -10.22 17.88
N CYS A 330 -5.73 -9.41 18.92
CA CYS A 330 -6.83 -9.00 19.78
C CYS A 330 -6.69 -7.53 20.15
N GLU A 331 -7.82 -6.85 20.42
CA GLU A 331 -7.81 -5.48 20.96
C GLU A 331 -8.60 -5.37 22.25
N ALA A 332 -7.97 -4.80 23.27
CA ALA A 332 -8.57 -4.56 24.59
C ALA A 332 -8.60 -3.07 24.94
N GLU A 333 -9.64 -2.62 25.64
CA GLU A 333 -9.76 -1.23 26.12
C GLU A 333 -8.97 -0.96 27.40
N ASN A 334 -8.86 -1.99 28.23
CA ASN A 334 -8.28 -1.92 29.55
C ASN A 334 -7.80 -3.31 29.97
N LEU A 335 -7.20 -3.37 31.15
CA LEU A 335 -6.60 -4.58 31.72
C LEU A 335 -7.59 -5.73 31.89
N GLU A 336 -8.82 -5.45 32.35
CA GLU A 336 -9.87 -6.47 32.46
C GLU A 336 -10.21 -7.04 31.07
N GLY A 337 -10.30 -6.16 30.06
CA GLY A 337 -10.50 -6.53 28.67
C GLY A 337 -9.38 -7.41 28.11
N ILE A 338 -8.12 -7.21 28.52
CA ILE A 338 -6.99 -8.07 28.12
C ILE A 338 -7.25 -9.50 28.59
N ILE A 339 -7.63 -9.68 29.85
CA ILE A 339 -7.88 -11.00 30.44
C ILE A 339 -9.10 -11.65 29.82
N GLN A 340 -10.22 -10.92 29.74
CA GLN A 340 -11.45 -11.42 29.13
C GLN A 340 -11.20 -11.88 27.69
N THR A 341 -10.46 -11.09 26.91
CA THR A 341 -10.15 -11.43 25.52
C THR A 341 -9.22 -12.64 25.45
N THR A 342 -8.18 -12.67 26.30
CA THR A 342 -7.23 -13.79 26.32
C THR A 342 -7.90 -15.11 26.73
N ASN A 343 -8.76 -15.09 27.75
CA ASN A 343 -9.58 -16.23 28.16
C ASN A 343 -10.53 -16.68 27.05
N THR A 344 -11.17 -15.73 26.36
CA THR A 344 -12.08 -16.03 25.24
C THR A 344 -11.33 -16.72 24.10
N VAL A 345 -10.17 -16.21 23.72
CA VAL A 345 -9.33 -16.83 22.68
C VAL A 345 -8.88 -18.22 23.12
N ALA A 346 -8.44 -18.39 24.37
CA ALA A 346 -8.06 -19.70 24.90
C ALA A 346 -9.21 -20.71 24.90
N TYR A 347 -10.41 -20.27 25.28
CA TYR A 347 -11.61 -21.11 25.23
C TYR A 347 -11.88 -21.64 23.81
N HIS A 348 -11.67 -20.80 22.79
CA HIS A 348 -11.91 -21.18 21.40
C HIS A 348 -10.77 -21.97 20.76
N HIS A 349 -9.52 -21.68 21.11
CA HIS A 349 -8.33 -22.17 20.39
C HIS A 349 -7.41 -23.07 21.20
N GLY A 350 -7.69 -23.31 22.48
CA GLY A 350 -6.88 -24.16 23.35
C GLY A 350 -5.88 -23.37 24.18
N GLN A 351 -4.78 -24.01 24.57
CA GLN A 351 -3.80 -23.39 25.45
C GLN A 351 -2.87 -22.44 24.70
N ILE A 352 -2.56 -21.32 25.36
CA ILE A 352 -1.73 -20.25 24.81
C ILE A 352 -0.26 -20.54 25.08
N SER A 353 0.53 -20.51 24.01
CA SER A 353 1.99 -20.66 24.10
C SER A 353 2.69 -19.34 24.40
N CYS A 354 2.12 -18.23 23.90
CA CYS A 354 2.66 -16.91 24.19
C CYS A 354 1.59 -15.81 24.12
N VAL A 355 1.74 -14.78 24.95
CA VAL A 355 1.01 -13.51 24.86
C VAL A 355 1.98 -12.35 24.68
N LEU A 356 1.69 -11.46 23.73
CA LEU A 356 2.36 -10.18 23.56
C LEU A 356 1.38 -9.07 23.88
N LEU A 357 1.71 -8.27 24.90
CA LEU A 357 0.90 -7.12 25.30
C LEU A 357 1.51 -5.86 24.69
N VAL A 358 0.80 -5.22 23.75
CA VAL A 358 1.23 -4.00 23.08
C VAL A 358 0.40 -2.84 23.60
N GLU A 359 0.98 -2.02 24.45
CA GLU A 359 0.26 -0.93 25.11
C GLU A 359 1.16 0.30 25.28
N HIS A 360 0.55 1.48 25.36
CA HIS A 360 1.28 2.71 25.67
C HIS A 360 1.67 2.79 27.14
N GLU A 361 0.74 2.43 28.02
CA GLU A 361 0.85 2.54 29.47
C GLU A 361 0.15 1.35 30.12
N LEU A 362 0.91 0.29 30.43
CA LEU A 362 0.42 -0.82 31.24
C LEU A 362 0.45 -0.42 32.73
N ASP A 363 -0.73 -0.12 33.29
CA ASP A 363 -0.89 0.20 34.71
C ASP A 363 -0.52 -0.99 35.61
N ALA A 364 0.01 -0.69 36.80
CA ALA A 364 0.35 -1.67 37.84
C ALA A 364 -0.86 -2.49 38.29
N GLY A 365 -2.09 -2.00 38.08
CA GLY A 365 -3.33 -2.72 38.37
C GLY A 365 -3.46 -4.09 37.71
N ILE A 366 -2.65 -4.40 36.67
CA ILE A 366 -2.72 -5.71 36.00
C ILE A 366 -2.32 -6.86 36.93
N SER A 367 -1.47 -6.61 37.93
CA SER A 367 -1.07 -7.64 38.90
C SER A 367 -2.18 -8.03 39.88
N GLU A 368 -3.20 -7.17 40.03
CA GLU A 368 -4.35 -7.44 40.91
C GLU A 368 -5.39 -8.35 40.24
N LEU A 369 -5.26 -8.57 38.93
CA LEU A 369 -6.22 -9.35 38.18
C LEU A 369 -5.81 -10.83 38.14
N GLU A 370 -6.75 -11.70 38.44
CA GLU A 370 -6.55 -13.15 38.40
C GLU A 370 -6.65 -13.67 36.96
N TRP A 371 -5.52 -14.09 36.41
CA TRP A 371 -5.47 -14.85 35.16
C TRP A 371 -5.70 -16.33 35.46
N ASP A 372 -6.53 -16.99 34.65
CA ASP A 372 -6.69 -18.44 34.74
C ASP A 372 -5.44 -19.14 34.18
N ARG A 373 -4.57 -19.65 35.06
CA ARG A 373 -3.32 -20.32 34.65
C ARG A 373 -3.54 -21.51 33.71
N SER A 374 -4.73 -22.13 33.73
CA SER A 374 -5.03 -23.31 32.91
C SER A 374 -5.11 -23.01 31.41
N ILE A 375 -5.30 -21.73 31.05
CA ILE A 375 -5.31 -21.27 29.65
C ILE A 375 -3.93 -21.25 29.01
N PHE A 376 -2.87 -21.34 29.81
CA PHE A 376 -1.49 -21.26 29.35
C PHE A 376 -0.83 -22.63 29.31
N THR A 377 0.05 -22.85 28.35
CA THR A 377 0.97 -24.00 28.37
C THR A 377 1.91 -23.92 29.58
N SER A 378 2.60 -25.03 29.89
CA SER A 378 3.59 -25.05 30.98
C SER A 378 4.84 -24.21 30.70
N SER A 379 5.07 -23.85 29.44
CA SER A 379 6.22 -23.05 28.98
C SER A 379 5.77 -21.70 28.40
N ALA A 380 4.63 -21.18 28.86
CA ALA A 380 4.09 -19.95 28.31
C ALA A 380 5.00 -18.75 28.61
N VAL A 381 5.11 -17.85 27.62
CA VAL A 381 5.87 -16.60 27.72
C VAL A 381 4.93 -15.42 27.54
N ILE A 382 5.08 -14.38 28.36
CA ILE A 382 4.41 -13.10 28.18
C ILE A 382 5.46 -12.03 27.87
N GLY A 383 5.37 -11.43 26.69
CA GLY A 383 6.18 -10.27 26.32
C GLY A 383 5.40 -8.97 26.51
N LEU A 384 5.99 -8.01 27.21
CA LEU A 384 5.44 -6.67 27.41
C LEU A 384 6.12 -5.70 26.44
N ILE A 385 5.33 -5.15 25.52
CA ILE A 385 5.73 -4.16 24.53
C ILE A 385 5.11 -2.82 24.94
N SER A 386 5.66 -2.26 26.01
CA SER A 386 5.23 -0.99 26.62
C SER A 386 6.42 -0.35 27.36
N CYS A 387 6.42 0.97 27.45
CA CYS A 387 7.44 1.74 28.18
C CYS A 387 7.52 1.29 29.65
N PHE A 388 8.74 1.16 30.19
CA PHE A 388 9.05 0.98 31.62
C PHE A 388 8.47 -0.27 32.32
N THR A 389 8.05 -1.28 31.58
CA THR A 389 7.37 -2.43 32.20
C THR A 389 8.33 -3.37 32.93
N GLY A 390 9.62 -3.40 32.58
CA GLY A 390 10.65 -4.27 33.15
C GLY A 390 11.49 -3.65 34.28
N ALA A 391 11.17 -2.44 34.75
CA ALA A 391 11.88 -1.84 35.88
C ALA A 391 11.73 -2.68 37.17
N GLU A 392 12.63 -2.50 38.14
CA GLU A 392 12.50 -3.14 39.46
C GLU A 392 11.22 -2.66 40.15
N ASN A 393 10.43 -3.59 40.69
CA ASN A 393 9.05 -3.41 41.18
C ASN A 393 8.06 -2.93 40.10
N GLY A 394 8.42 -3.06 38.82
CA GLY A 394 7.58 -2.73 37.68
C GLY A 394 6.56 -3.82 37.36
N THR A 395 5.72 -3.53 36.36
CA THR A 395 4.60 -4.38 35.93
C THR A 395 5.00 -5.82 35.63
N ALA A 396 6.17 -6.05 35.00
CA ALA A 396 6.65 -7.38 34.70
C ALA A 396 6.93 -8.23 35.94
N GLN A 397 7.58 -7.64 36.94
CA GLN A 397 7.89 -8.33 38.19
C GLN A 397 6.61 -8.64 38.96
N LEU A 398 5.68 -7.70 39.04
CA LEU A 398 4.39 -7.90 39.71
C LEU A 398 3.54 -8.97 39.01
N LEU A 399 3.47 -8.95 37.68
CA LEU A 399 2.79 -10.00 36.90
C LEU A 399 3.40 -11.38 37.15
N SER A 400 4.73 -11.48 37.24
CA SER A 400 5.40 -12.75 37.48
C SER A 400 5.13 -13.35 38.87
N LEU A 401 4.67 -12.54 39.84
CA LEU A 401 4.22 -13.04 41.14
C LEU A 401 2.83 -13.69 41.06
N THR A 402 1.94 -13.12 40.24
CA THR A 402 0.57 -13.61 40.03
C THR A 402 0.54 -14.82 39.09
N LEU A 403 1.33 -14.79 38.02
CA LEU A 403 1.43 -15.84 37.01
C LEU A 403 2.64 -16.73 37.29
N GLN A 404 2.52 -17.58 38.30
CA GLN A 404 3.59 -18.51 38.64
C GLN A 404 3.91 -19.43 37.46
N ASP A 405 5.21 -19.68 37.26
CA ASP A 405 5.75 -20.51 36.18
C ASP A 405 5.41 -20.01 34.75
N VAL A 406 5.30 -18.70 34.59
CA VAL A 406 5.25 -17.99 33.30
C VAL A 406 6.44 -17.04 33.25
N ASP A 407 7.14 -17.01 32.12
CA ASP A 407 8.23 -16.05 31.92
C ASP A 407 7.67 -14.73 31.44
N ILE A 408 7.96 -13.65 32.17
CA ILE A 408 7.55 -12.30 31.79
C ILE A 408 8.77 -11.54 31.25
N HIS A 409 8.76 -11.27 29.94
CA HIS A 409 9.80 -10.55 29.22
C HIS A 409 9.39 -9.08 29.11
N ALA A 410 10.23 -8.16 29.56
CA ALA A 410 9.93 -6.74 29.48
C ALA A 410 11.19 -5.87 29.34
N PRO A 411 11.09 -4.73 28.61
CA PRO A 411 12.18 -3.76 28.54
C PRO A 411 12.40 -3.07 29.88
N ASP A 412 13.66 -2.88 30.29
CA ASP A 412 13.99 -2.21 31.56
C ASP A 412 14.16 -0.68 31.46
N TYR A 413 13.88 -0.08 30.28
CA TYR A 413 13.88 1.37 30.03
C TYR A 413 12.75 1.86 29.10
N GLU A 414 12.76 3.16 28.75
CA GLU A 414 11.83 3.76 27.76
C GLU A 414 11.95 3.13 26.38
N ALA A 415 11.05 2.18 26.10
CA ALA A 415 10.85 1.62 24.78
C ALA A 415 10.00 2.57 23.91
N TYR A 416 10.61 3.26 22.95
CA TYR A 416 9.84 3.98 21.93
C TYR A 416 9.30 2.98 20.90
N LEU A 417 7.98 2.72 20.95
CA LEU A 417 7.27 1.79 20.03
C LEU A 417 7.51 2.08 18.55
N LYS A 418 7.85 3.32 18.18
CA LYS A 418 8.05 3.74 16.78
C LYS A 418 9.25 3.11 16.06
N LYS A 419 10.12 2.39 16.77
CA LYS A 419 11.32 1.78 16.20
C LYS A 419 11.54 0.34 16.71
N GLY A 420 10.46 -0.38 16.98
CA GLY A 420 10.52 -1.73 17.54
C GLY A 420 10.77 -2.82 16.50
N GLY A 421 10.97 -4.04 16.98
CA GLY A 421 10.87 -5.28 16.24
C GLY A 421 10.48 -6.38 17.21
N ILE A 422 9.73 -7.38 16.75
CA ILE A 422 9.41 -8.56 17.57
C ILE A 422 9.99 -9.75 16.83
N GLN A 423 10.81 -10.53 17.52
CA GLN A 423 11.46 -11.70 16.95
C GLN A 423 11.27 -12.92 17.84
N PHE A 424 11.07 -14.07 17.20
CA PHE A 424 11.30 -15.33 17.87
C PHE A 424 12.79 -15.63 17.88
N ASP A 425 13.28 -16.07 19.02
CA ASP A 425 14.63 -16.58 19.19
C ASP A 425 14.54 -17.98 19.78
N GLU A 426 15.28 -18.93 19.24
CA GLU A 426 15.32 -20.29 19.78
C GLU A 426 16.62 -20.43 20.56
N ASP A 427 16.51 -20.44 21.89
CA ASP A 427 17.66 -20.65 22.77
C ASP A 427 17.44 -21.95 23.54
N ASP A 428 18.37 -22.90 23.38
CA ASP A 428 18.28 -24.25 23.96
C ASP A 428 16.99 -25.03 23.63
N GLY A 429 16.41 -24.80 22.44
CA GLY A 429 15.15 -25.44 22.02
C GLY A 429 13.91 -24.90 22.72
N VAL A 430 14.05 -23.79 23.46
CA VAL A 430 12.95 -23.03 24.02
C VAL A 430 12.69 -21.84 23.11
N LEU A 431 11.44 -21.69 22.70
CA LEU A 431 10.99 -20.53 21.96
C LEU A 431 10.97 -19.31 22.89
N ASN A 432 11.94 -18.43 22.71
CA ASN A 432 12.01 -17.13 23.36
C ASN A 432 11.44 -16.06 22.44
N ILE A 433 11.00 -14.96 23.04
CA ILE A 433 10.69 -13.75 22.29
C ILE A 433 11.64 -12.66 22.70
N ARG A 434 12.29 -12.09 21.69
CA ARG A 434 13.05 -10.86 21.81
C ARG A 434 12.21 -9.72 21.29
N VAL A 435 12.02 -8.72 22.14
CA VAL A 435 11.44 -7.46 21.72
C VAL A 435 12.59 -6.49 21.51
N LEU A 436 12.82 -6.16 20.24
CA LEU A 436 13.78 -5.15 19.83
C LEU A 436 13.11 -3.78 19.90
N PHE A 437 13.84 -2.77 20.32
CA PHE A 437 13.39 -1.37 20.38
C PHE A 437 14.54 -0.47 19.96
N GLY A 438 14.28 0.40 19.01
CA GLY A 438 15.25 1.34 18.48
C GLY A 438 15.35 2.56 19.38
N TYR A 439 16.60 2.97 19.64
CA TYR A 439 16.89 4.20 20.36
C TYR A 439 16.98 5.40 19.39
N GLY A 440 16.44 6.55 19.80
CA GLY A 440 16.81 7.86 19.28
C GLY A 440 15.81 8.56 18.35
N GLU A 441 15.84 9.89 18.38
CA GLU A 441 15.11 10.76 17.46
C GLU A 441 15.75 10.71 16.05
N GLY A 442 15.02 10.27 15.03
CA GLY A 442 15.41 10.40 13.62
C GLY A 442 15.51 9.09 12.82
N ASN A 443 14.77 9.05 11.71
CA ASN A 443 14.71 8.07 10.61
C ASN A 443 14.15 6.65 10.88
N TYR A 444 13.35 6.18 9.91
CA TYR A 444 12.59 4.92 9.85
C TYR A 444 13.50 3.72 9.51
N ILE A 445 13.17 2.53 10.02
CA ILE A 445 13.80 1.25 9.63
C ILE A 445 13.25 0.86 8.27
N THR A 446 14.10 0.49 7.31
CA THR A 446 13.67 0.03 5.99
C THR A 446 13.60 -1.50 5.91
N GLU A 447 12.84 -2.03 4.94
CA GLU A 447 12.78 -3.47 4.64
C GLU A 447 14.18 -4.07 4.35
N GLU A 448 15.08 -3.27 3.76
CA GLU A 448 16.49 -3.65 3.53
C GLU A 448 17.28 -3.81 4.83
N ASP A 449 17.05 -2.96 5.83
CA ASP A 449 17.70 -3.08 7.15
C ASP A 449 17.27 -4.37 7.86
N ILE A 450 15.99 -4.74 7.74
CA ILE A 450 15.43 -5.97 8.32
C ILE A 450 15.99 -7.21 7.60
N LEU A 451 15.97 -7.25 6.27
CA LEU A 451 16.51 -8.37 5.50
C LEU A 451 18.02 -8.55 5.71
N TYR A 452 18.76 -7.46 5.85
CA TYR A 452 20.20 -7.51 6.15
C TYR A 452 20.45 -8.11 7.54
N ALA A 453 19.69 -7.72 8.56
CA ALA A 453 19.77 -8.32 9.89
C ALA A 453 19.43 -9.83 9.87
N LEU A 454 18.42 -10.23 9.11
CA LEU A 454 17.98 -11.63 8.99
C LEU A 454 18.98 -12.52 8.24
N THR A 455 19.77 -11.96 7.32
CA THR A 455 20.74 -12.74 6.52
C THR A 455 22.14 -12.79 7.13
N SER A 456 22.42 -11.97 8.14
CA SER A 456 23.71 -11.90 8.83
C SER A 456 23.75 -12.63 10.18
N SER A 457 22.67 -13.35 10.54
CA SER A 457 22.42 -13.92 11.88
C SER A 457 23.24 -15.17 12.26
N THR A 458 24.32 -15.52 11.57
CA THR A 458 25.11 -16.72 11.92
C THR A 458 26.17 -16.50 12.98
N GLU A 459 26.56 -15.26 13.32
CA GLU A 459 27.60 -15.00 14.32
C GLU A 459 27.24 -13.77 15.18
N GLY A 460 26.87 -14.03 16.44
CA GLY A 460 26.35 -13.01 17.36
C GLY A 460 27.28 -11.82 17.60
N ARG A 461 26.62 -10.67 17.83
CA ARG A 461 27.10 -9.29 18.06
C ARG A 461 27.32 -8.47 16.78
N PHE A 462 26.39 -7.55 16.51
CA PHE A 462 26.62 -6.48 15.53
C PHE A 462 26.34 -5.08 16.07
N ASN A 463 27.28 -4.18 15.72
CA ASN A 463 27.19 -2.74 15.81
C ASN A 463 27.05 -2.26 14.35
N ILE A 464 25.83 -1.96 13.88
CA ILE A 464 25.59 -1.54 12.51
C ILE A 464 25.64 -0.02 12.43
N ARG A 465 26.65 0.54 11.76
CA ARG A 465 26.64 1.92 11.25
C ARG A 465 26.19 1.92 9.79
N THR A 466 24.87 1.84 9.57
CA THR A 466 24.26 2.45 8.38
C THR A 466 23.87 3.88 8.77
N SER A 467 23.87 4.80 7.80
CA SER A 467 23.95 6.24 8.05
C SER A 467 22.70 6.91 8.65
N SER A 468 21.89 6.25 9.50
CA SER A 468 21.06 6.93 10.52
C SER A 468 20.25 6.05 11.51
N VAL A 469 20.35 4.72 11.55
CA VAL A 469 19.57 3.92 12.52
C VAL A 469 20.46 2.89 13.22
N ASN A 470 20.74 3.12 14.50
CA ASN A 470 21.35 2.11 15.36
C ASN A 470 20.20 1.30 15.99
N LEU A 471 20.01 0.07 15.52
CA LEU A 471 19.25 -0.92 16.26
C LEU A 471 20.15 -1.42 17.38
N TYR A 472 19.70 -1.27 18.63
CA TYR A 472 20.37 -1.86 19.79
C TYR A 472 19.51 -3.01 20.27
N ASP A 473 20.15 -4.10 20.70
CA ASP A 473 19.50 -5.03 21.62
C ASP A 473 19.10 -4.20 22.84
N VAL A 474 17.82 -4.24 23.16
CA VAL A 474 17.29 -3.53 24.31
C VAL A 474 17.47 -4.42 25.49
N PRO A 475 18.13 -3.93 26.54
CA PRO A 475 18.14 -4.67 27.77
C PRO A 475 16.74 -5.13 28.17
N THR A 476 16.61 -6.45 28.19
CA THR A 476 15.35 -7.15 28.41
C THR A 476 15.52 -7.96 29.66
N ARG A 477 14.61 -7.74 30.62
CA ARG A 477 14.58 -8.50 31.86
C ARG A 477 13.52 -9.57 31.76
N VAL A 478 13.89 -10.76 32.24
CA VAL A 478 12.97 -11.89 32.38
C VAL A 478 12.70 -12.11 33.85
N TYR A 479 11.43 -11.99 34.22
CA TYR A 479 10.97 -12.26 35.58
C TYR A 479 10.20 -13.58 35.64
N ARG A 480 10.45 -14.35 36.70
CA ARG A 480 9.68 -15.56 37.04
C ARG A 480 9.50 -15.62 38.54
N ASN A 481 8.26 -15.83 39.01
CA ASN A 481 7.94 -15.94 40.44
C ASN A 481 8.47 -14.75 41.26
N GLY A 482 8.42 -13.53 40.68
CA GLY A 482 8.92 -12.30 41.28
C GLY A 482 10.43 -12.08 41.25
N GLN A 483 11.20 -13.04 40.71
CA GLN A 483 12.66 -12.97 40.65
C GLN A 483 13.15 -12.67 39.24
N LEU A 484 14.17 -11.83 39.13
CA LEU A 484 14.91 -11.63 37.88
C LEU A 484 15.70 -12.90 37.58
N VAL A 485 15.32 -13.65 36.54
CA VAL A 485 15.98 -14.91 36.15
C VAL A 485 16.97 -14.75 35.01
N ARG A 486 16.75 -13.76 34.14
CA ARG A 486 17.70 -13.37 33.08
C ARG A 486 17.69 -11.87 32.88
N ASP A 487 18.86 -11.34 32.61
CA ASP A 487 19.08 -9.93 32.27
C ASP A 487 19.92 -9.92 31.00
N TYR A 488 19.26 -9.67 29.87
CA TYR A 488 19.93 -9.51 28.59
C TYR A 488 20.41 -8.06 28.55
N ILE A 489 21.72 -7.81 28.59
CA ILE A 489 22.33 -6.45 28.58
C ILE A 489 22.91 -6.14 27.21
#